data_AF-A0AAI9D798-F1
#
_entry.id   AF-A0AAI9D798-F1
#
_cell.length_a   1.000
_cell.length_b   1.000
_cell.length_c   1.000
_cell.angle_alpha   90.00
_cell.angle_beta   90.00
_cell.angle_gamma   90.00
#
_symmetry.space_group_name_H-M   'P 1'
#
loop_
_entity.id
_entity.type
_entity.pdbx_description
1 polymer ?
#
loop_
_entity_poly.entity_id
_entity_poly.type
_entity_poly.pdbx_seq_one_letter_code
_entity_poly.pdbx_strand_id
1 'polypeptide(L)'
;TEALEMLEQELFAWPPLDEHHARDIYSLTNGVMSVLLTRGMTLTECYLLYINIFRNVSTEPNAFRAAFHSFRQKLVTPTRDVTVRMFITSEKLHTLLNTQGPTLQFNGCVFMPLDEARQRFSLSVDIPVCSMSDTSARNMAGQMLRESLDVIAYMVGKGDITVQKQFMIIRDEDETEVPRFDNEIEANADRLTDEEFARFMVAMNRLFTDTPDVSRKKISSAFRFFRNGIESQVQESRFTAYWSALESLTLGVAPGTPSHEQHVIGVVAPCMVLDYVVKQLFSLRKVLRFILREPGHPLRTPEIASLPLGQLYALLKDADRVRELQTDLQHFPYVMYRVRKLAGICASPEKMADKLGQHAEKVTRHLHRLYLLRNTIVHNAGTSPHIDLLTVNLEHYLRATISALFNIVVIHPTVSTAEEAFTRCQFTSESVFRELNPLHGITEKKVYTAIDNQLKNGTLSRSDARLIAWLNAHH
;
A
#
# COMPACT_ATOMS: atom_id res chain seq x y z
N THR A 1 19.42 -10.84 13.31
CA THR A 1 20.77 -11.26 12.92
C THR A 1 20.72 -12.59 12.19
N GLU A 2 20.14 -13.63 12.79
CA GLU A 2 19.94 -14.95 12.17
C GLU A 2 19.26 -14.90 10.78
N ALA A 3 18.14 -14.19 10.62
CA ALA A 3 17.48 -14.06 9.31
C ALA A 3 18.35 -13.43 8.21
N LEU A 4 19.28 -12.54 8.58
CA LEU A 4 20.24 -11.93 7.64
C LEU A 4 21.36 -12.91 7.27
N GLU A 5 21.78 -13.77 8.21
CA GLU A 5 22.77 -14.82 7.97
C GLU A 5 22.23 -15.92 7.06
N MET A 6 20.98 -16.35 7.28
CA MET A 6 20.29 -17.26 6.37
C MET A 6 20.17 -16.66 4.97
N LEU A 7 19.79 -15.38 4.85
CA LEU A 7 19.70 -14.70 3.56
C LEU A 7 21.06 -14.61 2.86
N GLU A 8 22.13 -14.35 3.62
CA GLU A 8 23.50 -14.32 3.11
C GLU A 8 23.90 -15.69 2.53
N GLN A 9 23.60 -16.78 3.24
CA GLN A 9 23.88 -18.14 2.78
C GLN A 9 23.15 -18.45 1.48
N GLU A 10 21.86 -18.14 1.39
CA GLU A 10 21.05 -18.41 0.19
C GLU A 10 21.47 -17.55 -1.02
N LEU A 11 21.80 -16.27 -0.81
CA LEU A 11 22.23 -15.37 -1.89
C LEU A 11 23.57 -15.76 -2.50
N PHE A 12 24.45 -16.37 -1.70
CA PHE A 12 25.82 -16.69 -2.08
C PHE A 12 26.10 -18.19 -2.19
N ALA A 13 25.05 -19.02 -2.11
CA ALA A 13 25.13 -20.44 -2.39
C ALA A 13 25.51 -20.70 -3.86
N TRP A 14 26.21 -21.81 -4.11
CA TRP A 14 26.71 -22.19 -5.44
C TRP A 14 25.85 -23.25 -6.17
N PRO A 15 24.58 -22.96 -6.46
CA PRO A 15 23.90 -23.54 -7.63
C PRO A 15 23.23 -22.46 -8.51
N PRO A 16 22.76 -22.83 -9.73
CA PRO A 16 21.84 -21.98 -10.47
C PRO A 16 20.59 -21.70 -9.64
N LEU A 17 20.05 -20.48 -9.75
CA LEU A 17 18.85 -20.04 -9.04
C LEU A 17 17.61 -20.81 -9.54
N ASP A 18 17.32 -21.95 -8.91
CA ASP A 18 16.09 -22.71 -9.14
C ASP A 18 14.88 -22.09 -8.42
N GLU A 19 13.70 -22.70 -8.58
CA GLU A 19 12.46 -22.17 -8.00
C GLU A 19 12.44 -22.22 -6.47
N HIS A 20 13.06 -23.23 -5.86
CA HIS A 20 13.07 -23.39 -4.41
C HIS A 20 13.96 -22.33 -3.77
N HIS A 21 15.20 -22.22 -4.26
CA HIS A 21 16.15 -21.20 -3.80
C HIS A 21 15.59 -19.77 -4.02
N ALA A 22 14.96 -19.50 -5.17
CA ALA A 22 14.33 -18.18 -5.42
C ALA A 22 13.18 -17.88 -4.44
N ARG A 23 12.41 -18.90 -4.05
CA ARG A 23 11.32 -18.78 -3.08
C ARG A 23 11.86 -18.47 -1.68
N ASP A 24 12.96 -19.10 -1.29
CA ASP A 24 13.58 -18.92 0.02
C ASP A 24 14.21 -17.54 0.15
N ILE A 25 14.97 -17.10 -0.86
CA ILE A 25 15.49 -15.71 -0.94
C ILE A 25 14.33 -14.71 -0.83
N TYR A 26 13.24 -14.92 -1.56
CA TYR A 26 12.06 -14.05 -1.51
C TYR A 26 11.42 -14.04 -0.10
N SER A 27 11.26 -15.21 0.52
CA SER A 27 10.68 -15.35 1.85
C SER A 27 11.53 -14.64 2.91
N LEU A 28 12.84 -14.92 2.93
CA LEU A 28 13.81 -14.31 3.84
C LEU A 28 13.87 -12.79 3.66
N THR A 29 13.90 -12.30 2.42
CA THR A 29 13.89 -10.86 2.14
C THR A 29 12.63 -10.18 2.69
N ASN A 30 11.44 -10.78 2.51
CA ASN A 30 10.21 -10.25 3.10
C ASN A 30 10.21 -10.31 4.63
N GLY A 31 10.78 -11.38 5.21
CA GLY A 31 10.96 -11.50 6.66
C GLY A 31 11.84 -10.39 7.22
N VAL A 32 12.98 -10.12 6.58
CA VAL A 32 13.87 -9.01 6.93
C VAL A 32 13.12 -7.68 6.87
N MET A 33 12.43 -7.39 5.77
CA MET A 33 11.63 -6.16 5.64
C MET A 33 10.58 -6.04 6.74
N SER A 34 9.86 -7.13 7.07
CA SER A 34 8.88 -7.12 8.15
C SER A 34 9.52 -6.80 9.50
N VAL A 35 10.69 -7.38 9.81
CA VAL A 35 11.41 -7.12 11.05
C VAL A 35 11.86 -5.66 11.14
N LEU A 36 12.35 -5.08 10.04
CA LEU A 36 12.76 -3.67 10.00
C LEU A 36 11.58 -2.75 10.30
N LEU A 37 10.43 -2.96 9.65
CA LEU A 37 9.22 -2.17 9.88
C LEU A 37 8.71 -2.34 11.31
N THR A 38 8.71 -3.56 11.86
CA THR A 38 8.31 -3.82 13.25
C THR A 38 9.22 -3.15 14.27
N ARG A 39 10.51 -3.00 13.97
CA ARG A 39 11.47 -2.28 14.82
C ARG A 39 11.41 -0.76 14.67
N GLY A 40 10.49 -0.24 13.86
CA GLY A 40 10.25 1.20 13.73
C GLY A 40 11.01 1.89 12.61
N MET A 41 11.74 1.14 11.76
CA MET A 41 12.32 1.70 10.54
C MET A 41 11.20 2.06 9.56
N THR A 42 11.25 3.26 8.99
CA THR A 42 10.22 3.68 8.01
C THR A 42 10.45 3.03 6.65
N LEU A 43 9.41 2.94 5.82
CA LEU A 43 9.56 2.48 4.42
C LEU A 43 10.48 3.41 3.62
N THR A 44 10.43 4.71 3.86
CA THR A 44 11.30 5.69 3.23
C THR A 44 12.76 5.44 3.59
N GLU A 45 13.04 5.11 4.84
CA GLU A 45 14.39 4.72 5.26
C GLU A 45 14.83 3.39 4.63
N CYS A 46 13.96 2.39 4.56
CA CYS A 46 14.26 1.15 3.85
C CYS A 46 14.58 1.40 2.36
N TYR A 47 13.85 2.32 1.73
CA TYR A 47 14.08 2.73 0.35
C TYR A 47 15.41 3.49 0.18
N LEU A 48 15.78 4.33 1.14
CA LEU A 48 17.08 4.98 1.19
C LEU A 48 18.24 4.00 1.32
N LEU A 49 18.09 2.98 2.17
CA LEU A 49 19.07 1.90 2.27
C LEU A 49 19.24 1.22 0.91
N TYR A 50 18.14 0.94 0.21
CA TYR A 50 18.19 0.42 -1.15
C TYR A 50 18.92 1.37 -2.12
N ILE A 51 18.55 2.65 -2.17
CA ILE A 51 19.17 3.62 -3.09
C ILE A 51 20.67 3.73 -2.82
N ASN A 52 21.04 3.90 -1.55
CA ASN A 52 22.41 4.24 -1.18
C ASN A 52 23.35 3.04 -1.26
N ILE A 53 22.83 1.82 -1.19
CA ILE A 53 23.65 0.60 -1.14
C ILE A 53 23.55 -0.22 -2.42
N PHE A 54 22.35 -0.38 -2.98
CA PHE A 54 22.09 -1.33 -4.06
C PHE A 54 21.86 -0.69 -5.44
N ARG A 55 21.48 0.60 -5.54
CA ARG A 55 21.08 1.20 -6.84
C ARG A 55 22.22 1.30 -7.85
N ASN A 56 23.42 1.63 -7.40
CA ASN A 56 24.58 1.90 -8.25
C ASN A 56 25.71 0.88 -8.01
N VAL A 57 25.35 -0.37 -7.69
CA VAL A 57 26.36 -1.42 -7.49
C VAL A 57 27.10 -1.68 -8.82
N SER A 58 28.43 -1.68 -8.75
CA SER A 58 29.29 -1.97 -9.89
C SER A 58 29.04 -3.37 -10.45
N THR A 59 29.35 -3.58 -11.74
CA THR A 59 29.27 -4.89 -12.39
C THR A 59 30.42 -5.83 -12.02
N GLU A 60 31.33 -5.40 -11.14
CA GLU A 60 32.46 -6.21 -10.68
C GLU A 60 32.02 -7.47 -9.89
N PRO A 61 32.75 -8.60 -10.01
CA PRO A 61 32.33 -9.91 -9.48
C PRO A 61 32.06 -10.02 -7.97
N ASN A 62 32.39 -8.99 -7.17
CA ASN A 62 32.17 -8.96 -5.72
C ASN A 62 31.45 -7.69 -5.22
N ALA A 63 31.08 -6.78 -6.12
CA ALA A 63 30.47 -5.51 -5.72
C ALA A 63 29.15 -5.71 -4.97
N PHE A 64 28.31 -6.65 -5.44
CA PHE A 64 27.06 -6.99 -4.76
C PHE A 64 27.29 -7.61 -3.37
N ARG A 65 28.30 -8.46 -3.21
CA ARG A 65 28.66 -9.05 -1.91
C ARG A 65 29.10 -7.97 -0.93
N ALA A 66 29.96 -7.04 -1.36
CA ALA A 66 30.39 -5.91 -0.54
C ALA A 66 29.21 -4.99 -0.16
N ALA A 67 28.32 -4.71 -1.11
CA ALA A 67 27.10 -3.94 -0.86
C ALA A 67 26.18 -4.64 0.17
N PHE A 68 25.99 -5.96 0.04
CA PHE A 68 25.19 -6.73 1.01
C PHE A 68 25.81 -6.74 2.41
N HIS A 69 27.13 -6.88 2.55
CA HIS A 69 27.80 -6.78 3.85
C HIS A 69 27.61 -5.39 4.48
N SER A 70 27.73 -4.32 3.69
CA SER A 70 27.46 -2.95 4.16
C SER A 70 26.00 -2.79 4.64
N PHE A 71 25.04 -3.35 3.90
CA PHE A 71 23.64 -3.40 4.31
C PHE A 71 23.46 -4.15 5.63
N ARG A 72 24.00 -5.36 5.76
CA ARG A 72 23.94 -6.15 6.99
C ARG A 72 24.54 -5.41 8.18
N GLN A 73 25.71 -4.79 8.02
CA GLN A 73 26.38 -4.05 9.09
C GLN A 73 25.52 -2.91 9.62
N LYS A 74 24.86 -2.15 8.74
CA LYS A 74 23.96 -1.07 9.15
C LYS A 74 22.76 -1.59 9.94
N LEU A 75 22.19 -2.73 9.55
CA LEU A 75 21.00 -3.30 10.20
C LEU A 75 21.26 -3.98 11.54
N VAL A 76 22.49 -4.46 11.77
CA VAL A 76 22.87 -5.14 13.03
C VAL A 76 23.30 -4.15 14.11
N THR A 77 23.40 -2.86 13.79
CA THR A 77 23.71 -1.79 14.76
C THR A 77 22.71 -1.81 15.91
N PRO A 78 23.16 -1.86 17.19
CA PRO A 78 22.26 -1.85 18.34
C PRO A 78 21.51 -0.52 18.43
N THR A 79 20.33 -0.57 19.07
CA THR A 79 19.61 0.65 19.47
C THR A 79 20.49 1.49 20.37
N ARG A 80 20.47 2.80 20.18
CA ARG A 80 21.23 3.76 20.96
C ARG A 80 20.31 4.80 21.56
N ASP A 81 20.67 5.25 22.76
CA ASP A 81 20.07 6.42 23.36
C ASP A 81 20.64 7.66 22.67
N VAL A 82 19.74 8.49 22.14
CA VAL A 82 20.08 9.71 21.41
C VAL A 82 19.14 10.82 21.86
N THR A 83 19.62 12.07 21.84
CA THR A 83 18.75 13.23 22.06
C THR A 83 18.40 13.84 20.71
N VAL A 84 17.10 13.97 20.44
CA VAL A 84 16.60 14.67 19.26
C VAL A 84 16.30 16.09 19.66
N ARG A 85 17.00 17.05 19.04
CA ARG A 85 16.69 18.48 19.16
C ARG A 85 15.77 18.89 18.03
N MET A 86 14.57 19.34 18.38
CA MET A 86 13.58 19.89 17.45
C MET A 86 13.42 21.39 17.66
N PHE A 87 12.92 22.10 16.66
CA PHE A 87 12.73 23.55 16.74
C PHE A 87 11.27 23.90 16.58
N ILE A 88 10.78 24.84 17.40
CA ILE A 88 9.42 25.36 17.31
C ILE A 88 9.43 26.89 17.32
N THR A 89 8.46 27.50 16.67
CA THR A 89 8.26 28.95 16.66
C THR A 89 6.94 29.27 17.33
N SER A 90 6.98 30.07 18.39
CA SER A 90 5.78 30.55 19.11
C SER A 90 6.12 31.77 19.98
N GLU A 91 5.53 32.92 19.65
CA GLU A 91 5.73 34.18 20.39
C GLU A 91 5.30 34.08 21.86
N LYS A 92 4.11 33.54 22.10
CA LYS A 92 3.56 33.42 23.45
C LYS A 92 4.37 32.47 24.32
N LEU A 93 4.67 31.28 23.81
CA LEU A 93 5.43 30.28 24.58
C LEU A 93 6.84 30.78 24.87
N HIS A 94 7.49 31.41 23.89
CA HIS A 94 8.79 32.04 24.08
C HIS A 94 8.76 33.13 25.17
N THR A 95 7.75 33.98 25.16
CA THR A 95 7.60 35.06 26.17
C THR A 95 7.33 34.49 27.57
N LEU A 96 6.48 33.46 27.68
CA LEU A 96 6.19 32.80 28.95
C LEU A 96 7.44 32.15 29.55
N LEU A 97 8.25 31.47 28.73
CA LEU A 97 9.49 30.84 29.18
C LEU A 97 10.50 31.88 29.65
N ASN A 98 10.73 32.95 28.86
CA ASN A 98 11.62 34.03 29.29
C ASN A 98 11.18 34.73 30.60
N THR A 99 9.89 34.66 30.95
CA THR A 99 9.36 35.27 32.18
C THR A 99 9.46 34.34 33.40
N GLN A 100 9.28 33.03 33.22
CA GLN A 100 9.19 32.05 34.32
C GLN A 100 10.49 31.26 34.57
N GLY A 101 11.45 31.29 33.63
CA GLY A 101 12.73 30.60 33.73
C GLY A 101 13.15 30.03 32.37
N PRO A 102 14.46 30.02 32.04
CA PRO A 102 14.94 29.75 30.68
C PRO A 102 14.69 28.31 30.19
N THR A 103 14.24 27.40 31.06
CA THR A 103 14.00 26.00 30.69
C THR A 103 12.67 25.51 31.26
N LEU A 104 11.86 24.86 30.43
CA LEU A 104 10.66 24.13 30.86
C LEU A 104 10.83 22.65 30.52
N GLN A 105 10.58 21.77 31.49
CA GLN A 105 10.57 20.33 31.27
C GLN A 105 9.16 19.79 31.42
N PHE A 106 8.67 19.08 30.40
CA PHE A 106 7.36 18.42 30.43
C PHE A 106 7.36 17.19 29.52
N ASN A 107 6.79 16.07 30.00
CA ASN A 107 6.67 14.81 29.24
C ASN A 107 7.98 14.36 28.55
N GLY A 108 9.12 14.51 29.24
CA GLY A 108 10.46 14.20 28.71
C GLY A 108 11.02 15.21 27.70
N CYS A 109 10.25 16.22 27.30
CA CYS A 109 10.70 17.31 26.45
C CYS A 109 11.28 18.46 27.28
N VAL A 110 12.45 18.96 26.89
CA VAL A 110 13.12 20.12 27.51
C VAL A 110 13.09 21.30 26.55
N PHE A 111 12.25 22.29 26.84
CA PHE A 111 12.05 23.49 26.02
C PHE A 111 13.00 24.60 26.45
N MET A 112 13.70 25.20 25.49
CA MET A 112 14.69 26.27 25.71
C MET A 112 14.56 27.38 24.65
N PRO A 113 14.54 28.67 25.03
CA PRO A 113 14.58 29.79 24.09
C PRO A 113 15.92 29.88 23.36
N LEU A 114 15.85 30.26 22.09
CA LEU A 114 17.03 30.52 21.26
C LEU A 114 17.29 32.03 21.24
N ASP A 115 18.47 32.44 21.72
CA ASP A 115 18.87 33.85 21.84
C ASP A 115 19.43 34.48 20.55
N GLU A 116 19.30 33.81 19.39
CA GLU A 116 19.87 34.31 18.14
C GLU A 116 18.99 35.40 17.49
N ALA A 117 19.60 36.55 17.19
CA ALA A 117 18.97 37.72 16.55
C ALA A 117 18.28 37.44 15.19
N ARG A 118 18.51 36.27 14.57
CA ARG A 118 17.90 35.85 13.30
C ARG A 118 16.67 34.96 13.45
N GLN A 119 16.40 34.40 14.63
CA GLN A 119 15.31 33.42 14.84
C GLN A 119 14.33 33.90 15.92
N ARG A 120 13.63 35.00 15.63
CA ARG A 120 12.66 35.62 16.56
C ARG A 120 11.61 34.59 17.04
N PHE A 121 11.42 34.49 18.35
CA PHE A 121 10.42 33.62 18.99
C PHE A 121 10.62 32.12 18.75
N SER A 122 11.85 31.69 18.52
CA SER A 122 12.18 30.29 18.30
C SER A 122 12.64 29.62 19.59
N LEU A 123 12.24 28.37 19.76
CA LEU A 123 12.56 27.52 20.89
C LEU A 123 13.19 26.24 20.34
N SER A 124 14.21 25.75 21.02
CA SER A 124 14.71 24.39 20.85
C SER A 124 14.02 23.48 21.87
N VAL A 125 13.82 22.22 21.49
CA VAL A 125 13.24 21.19 22.34
C VAL A 125 14.09 19.94 22.27
N ASP A 126 14.73 19.59 23.38
CA ASP A 126 15.55 18.39 23.50
C ASP A 126 14.72 17.23 24.05
N ILE A 127 14.74 16.11 23.33
CA ILE A 127 13.90 14.94 23.60
C ILE A 127 14.75 13.67 23.55
N PRO A 128 15.03 13.02 24.70
CA PRO A 128 15.80 11.79 24.75
C PRO A 128 14.95 10.60 24.29
N VAL A 129 15.47 9.80 23.37
CA VAL A 129 14.81 8.62 22.81
C VAL A 129 15.81 7.48 22.59
N CYS A 130 15.33 6.24 22.72
CA CYS A 130 16.11 5.04 22.37
C CYS A 130 15.63 4.51 21.02
N SER A 131 16.50 4.50 20.01
CA SER A 131 16.10 4.09 18.65
C SER A 131 17.20 3.37 17.88
N MET A 132 16.81 2.66 16.82
CA MET A 132 17.76 1.95 15.93
C MET A 132 18.31 2.83 14.79
N SER A 133 17.73 4.01 14.57
CA SER A 133 18.00 4.87 13.42
C SER A 133 17.54 6.29 13.69
N ASP A 134 18.18 7.28 13.06
CA ASP A 134 17.86 8.70 13.22
C ASP A 134 16.42 9.06 12.84
N THR A 135 15.88 8.42 11.80
CA THR A 135 14.49 8.64 11.37
C THR A 135 13.50 8.11 12.40
N SER A 136 13.74 6.91 12.94
CA SER A 136 12.93 6.34 14.03
C SER A 136 13.00 7.21 15.28
N ALA A 137 14.19 7.67 15.67
CA ALA A 137 14.39 8.63 16.76
C ALA A 137 13.55 9.90 16.57
N ARG A 138 13.61 10.51 15.39
CA ARG A 138 12.80 11.69 15.03
C ARG A 138 11.31 11.42 15.20
N ASN A 139 10.81 10.27 14.72
CA ASN A 139 9.37 9.96 14.80
C ASN A 139 8.91 9.79 16.24
N MET A 140 9.70 9.11 17.07
CA MET A 140 9.44 8.96 18.51
C MET A 140 9.45 10.31 19.22
N ALA A 141 10.49 11.12 18.99
CA ALA A 141 10.61 12.46 19.57
C ALA A 141 9.48 13.39 19.12
N GLY A 142 9.12 13.36 17.84
CA GLY A 142 8.02 14.14 17.28
C GLY A 142 6.66 13.74 17.86
N GLN A 143 6.45 12.46 18.18
CA GLN A 143 5.25 12.03 18.90
C GLN A 143 5.21 12.60 20.32
N MET A 144 6.30 12.46 21.09
CA MET A 144 6.39 13.01 22.45
C MET A 144 6.22 14.54 22.47
N LEU A 145 6.77 15.23 21.48
CA LEU A 145 6.60 16.67 21.31
C LEU A 145 5.14 17.03 21.05
N ARG A 146 4.44 16.31 20.15
CA ARG A 146 3.01 16.56 19.87
C ARG A 146 2.17 16.40 21.12
N GLU A 147 2.34 15.30 21.85
CA GLU A 147 1.63 15.05 23.12
C GLU A 147 1.88 16.17 24.14
N SER A 148 3.12 16.69 24.18
CA SER A 148 3.48 17.83 25.03
C SER A 148 2.80 19.12 24.58
N LEU A 149 2.81 19.40 23.28
CA LEU A 149 2.23 20.59 22.68
C LEU A 149 0.70 20.60 22.81
N ASP A 150 0.02 19.46 22.79
CA ASP A 150 -1.43 19.38 22.99
C ASP A 150 -1.84 19.93 24.36
N VAL A 151 -1.06 19.63 25.41
CA VAL A 151 -1.28 20.18 26.76
C VAL A 151 -0.92 21.68 26.81
N ILE A 152 0.20 22.06 26.19
CA ILE A 152 0.66 23.45 26.17
C ILE A 152 -0.31 24.34 25.39
N ALA A 153 -0.92 23.84 24.31
CA ALA A 153 -1.87 24.55 23.47
C ALA A 153 -3.10 25.03 24.27
N TYR A 154 -3.53 24.27 25.29
CA TYR A 154 -4.59 24.69 26.21
C TYR A 154 -4.24 26.02 26.92
N MET A 155 -2.99 26.17 27.37
CA MET A 155 -2.52 27.36 28.09
C MET A 155 -2.16 28.52 27.14
N VAL A 156 -1.59 28.21 25.98
CA VAL A 156 -1.15 29.21 24.98
C VAL A 156 -2.34 29.79 24.20
N GLY A 157 -3.46 29.06 24.13
CA GLY A 157 -4.69 29.47 23.44
C GLY A 157 -4.49 29.57 21.93
N LYS A 158 -5.09 30.59 21.27
CA LYS A 158 -4.94 30.85 19.83
C LYS A 158 -3.53 31.26 19.36
N GLY A 159 -2.48 31.01 20.15
CA GLY A 159 -1.11 31.28 19.69
C GLY A 159 -0.69 30.19 18.70
N ASP A 160 -0.24 30.58 17.52
CA ASP A 160 0.29 29.62 16.54
C ASP A 160 1.59 29.02 17.09
N ILE A 161 1.60 27.70 17.28
CA ILE A 161 2.81 26.93 17.55
C ILE A 161 3.15 26.21 16.26
N THR A 162 4.26 26.59 15.64
CA THR A 162 4.74 25.93 14.42
C THR A 162 5.95 25.09 14.74
N VAL A 163 5.88 23.78 14.52
CA VAL A 163 7.06 22.91 14.59
C VAL A 163 7.83 23.02 13.28
N GLN A 164 9.09 23.44 13.37
CA GLN A 164 9.97 23.52 12.22
C GLN A 164 10.36 22.12 11.73
N LYS A 165 10.66 22.01 10.44
CA LYS A 165 10.96 20.72 9.81
C LYS A 165 12.36 20.20 10.15
N GLN A 166 13.29 21.11 10.45
CA GLN A 166 14.67 20.81 10.80
C GLN A 166 14.76 20.20 12.20
N PHE A 167 15.74 19.31 12.38
CA PHE A 167 16.04 18.65 13.64
C PHE A 167 17.51 18.25 13.66
N MET A 168 18.05 18.08 14.85
CA MET A 168 19.42 17.61 15.06
C MET A 168 19.40 16.36 15.93
N ILE A 169 20.33 15.46 15.65
CA ILE A 169 20.60 14.29 16.49
C ILE A 169 21.86 14.58 17.28
N ILE A 170 21.79 14.46 18.60
CA ILE A 170 22.90 14.66 19.51
C ILE A 170 23.33 13.30 20.06
N ARG A 171 24.59 12.93 19.84
CA ARG A 171 25.22 11.69 20.32
C ARG A 171 26.54 12.02 20.99
N ASP A 172 26.71 11.71 22.27
CA ASP A 172 27.98 11.88 22.97
C ASP A 172 28.63 13.26 22.73
N GLU A 173 27.81 14.33 22.74
CA GLU A 173 28.15 15.74 22.45
C GLU A 173 28.32 16.14 20.96
N ASP A 174 28.34 15.19 20.02
CA ASP A 174 28.33 15.49 18.59
C ASP A 174 26.92 15.81 18.09
N GLU A 175 26.75 16.99 17.48
CA GLU A 175 25.50 17.41 16.84
C GLU A 175 25.55 17.13 15.34
N THR A 176 24.62 16.31 14.86
CA THR A 176 24.46 16.02 13.43
C THR A 176 23.12 16.55 12.93
N GLU A 177 23.14 17.47 11.98
CA GLU A 177 21.93 17.85 11.24
C GLU A 177 21.57 16.71 10.28
N VAL A 178 20.36 16.17 10.44
CA VAL A 178 19.88 15.10 9.57
C VAL A 178 18.94 15.71 8.52
N PRO A 179 19.30 15.67 7.23
CA PRO A 179 18.45 16.23 6.19
C PRO A 179 17.12 15.48 6.14
N ARG A 180 16.03 16.24 5.96
CA ARG A 180 14.68 15.69 5.84
C ARG A 180 14.61 14.72 4.67
N PHE A 181 14.05 13.54 4.91
CA PHE A 181 13.72 12.58 3.86
C PHE A 181 12.26 12.12 4.02
N ASP A 182 11.35 13.02 3.64
CA ASP A 182 9.92 12.72 3.60
C ASP A 182 9.55 12.45 2.14
N ASN A 183 9.90 11.27 1.64
CA ASN A 183 9.23 10.78 0.43
C ASN A 183 7.83 10.37 0.87
N GLU A 184 6.81 11.07 0.39
CA GLU A 184 5.45 10.60 0.54
C GLU A 184 5.33 9.23 -0.13
N ILE A 185 4.79 8.27 0.62
CA ILE A 185 4.48 6.97 0.06
C ILE A 185 3.26 7.19 -0.84
N GLU A 186 3.48 7.34 -2.14
CA GLU A 186 2.40 7.54 -3.09
C GLU A 186 1.60 6.23 -3.26
N ALA A 187 0.27 6.30 -3.09
CA ALA A 187 -0.61 5.14 -3.30
C ALA A 187 -0.60 4.64 -4.74
N ASN A 188 -0.23 5.50 -5.70
CA ASN A 188 0.18 5.18 -7.07
C ASN A 188 0.71 6.45 -7.77
N ALA A 189 1.74 6.26 -8.60
CA ALA A 189 1.98 7.13 -9.76
C ALA A 189 0.85 6.86 -10.77
N ASP A 190 -0.16 7.74 -10.81
CA ASP A 190 -1.41 7.52 -11.53
C ASP A 190 -1.17 7.18 -13.01
N ARG A 191 -1.80 6.08 -13.42
CA ARG A 191 -1.94 5.58 -14.78
C ARG A 191 -3.18 6.25 -15.38
N LEU A 192 -3.10 7.54 -15.66
CA LEU A 192 -4.17 8.26 -16.34
C LEU A 192 -3.67 8.63 -17.74
N THR A 193 -4.08 7.87 -18.76
CA THR A 193 -3.96 8.36 -20.14
C THR A 193 -5.07 9.35 -20.45
N ASP A 194 -4.87 10.20 -21.46
CA ASP A 194 -5.91 11.14 -21.93
C ASP A 194 -7.22 10.40 -22.29
N GLU A 195 -7.11 9.20 -22.87
CA GLU A 195 -8.25 8.35 -23.19
C GLU A 195 -8.95 7.78 -21.95
N GLU A 196 -8.21 7.39 -20.91
CA GLU A 196 -8.78 6.95 -19.64
C GLU A 196 -9.51 8.11 -18.94
N PHE A 197 -8.94 9.31 -18.96
CA PHE A 197 -9.59 10.51 -18.43
C PHE A 197 -10.88 10.86 -19.17
N ALA A 198 -10.86 10.88 -20.51
CA ALA A 198 -12.04 11.16 -21.31
C ALA A 198 -13.16 10.15 -21.05
N ARG A 199 -12.83 8.85 -21.00
CA ARG A 199 -13.79 7.79 -20.66
C ARG A 199 -14.35 7.97 -19.25
N PHE A 200 -13.49 8.28 -18.28
CA PHE A 200 -13.89 8.57 -16.91
C PHE A 200 -14.90 9.72 -16.85
N MET A 201 -14.60 10.84 -17.49
CA MET A 201 -15.49 12.01 -17.48
C MET A 201 -16.86 11.72 -18.13
N VAL A 202 -16.90 10.95 -19.22
CA VAL A 202 -18.17 10.54 -19.86
C VAL A 202 -19.00 9.65 -18.94
N ALA A 203 -18.38 8.65 -18.30
CA ALA A 203 -19.08 7.75 -17.39
C ALA A 203 -19.57 8.48 -16.13
N MET A 204 -18.76 9.37 -15.57
CA MET A 204 -19.17 10.20 -14.44
C MET A 204 -20.30 11.14 -14.83
N ASN A 205 -20.25 11.80 -15.99
CA ASN A 205 -21.32 12.68 -16.43
C ASN A 205 -22.68 11.94 -16.45
N ARG A 206 -22.73 10.70 -16.96
CA ARG A 206 -23.94 9.86 -16.93
C ARG A 206 -24.42 9.56 -15.52
N LEU A 207 -23.52 9.18 -14.62
CA LEU A 207 -23.83 8.99 -13.19
C LEU A 207 -24.26 10.28 -12.47
N PHE A 208 -24.01 11.45 -13.03
CA PHE A 208 -24.45 12.73 -12.45
C PHE A 208 -25.78 13.19 -13.06
N THR A 209 -26.06 12.87 -14.33
CA THR A 209 -27.28 13.27 -15.04
C THR A 209 -28.44 12.31 -14.80
N ASP A 210 -28.18 10.99 -14.81
CA ASP A 210 -29.23 9.97 -14.91
C ASP A 210 -29.61 9.39 -13.53
N THR A 211 -28.88 9.81 -12.49
CA THR A 211 -28.98 9.27 -11.13
C THR A 211 -29.88 10.16 -10.24
N PRO A 212 -30.74 9.57 -9.38
CA PRO A 212 -31.51 10.32 -8.40
C PRO A 212 -30.64 11.17 -7.48
N ASP A 213 -31.17 12.30 -7.01
CA ASP A 213 -30.47 13.27 -6.17
C ASP A 213 -29.74 12.65 -4.96
N VAL A 214 -30.33 11.62 -4.35
CA VAL A 214 -29.76 10.93 -3.18
C VAL A 214 -28.45 10.21 -3.53
N SER A 215 -28.44 9.42 -4.60
CA SER A 215 -27.25 8.70 -5.05
C SER A 215 -26.18 9.67 -5.61
N ARG A 216 -26.60 10.75 -6.28
CA ARG A 216 -25.67 11.82 -6.71
C ARG A 216 -24.97 12.49 -5.53
N LYS A 217 -25.69 12.78 -4.44
CA LYS A 217 -25.10 13.35 -3.21
C LYS A 217 -24.05 12.43 -2.59
N LYS A 218 -24.22 11.11 -2.66
CA LYS A 218 -23.23 10.13 -2.16
C LYS A 218 -21.94 10.16 -2.95
N ILE A 219 -22.03 10.18 -4.28
CA ILE A 219 -20.87 10.28 -5.18
C ILE A 219 -20.15 11.61 -4.93
N SER A 220 -20.87 12.73 -4.93
CA SER A 220 -20.29 14.06 -4.65
C SER A 220 -19.62 14.13 -3.28
N SER A 221 -20.25 13.55 -2.25
CA SER A 221 -19.69 13.54 -0.90
C SER A 221 -18.41 12.73 -0.83
N ALA A 222 -18.35 11.59 -1.51
CA ALA A 222 -17.15 10.77 -1.59
C ALA A 222 -15.97 11.51 -2.25
N PHE A 223 -16.19 12.17 -3.38
CA PHE A 223 -15.14 12.99 -4.02
C PHE A 223 -14.74 14.19 -3.19
N ARG A 224 -15.68 14.81 -2.47
CA ARG A 224 -15.37 15.89 -1.52
C ARG A 224 -14.47 15.40 -0.39
N PHE A 225 -14.79 14.25 0.22
CA PHE A 225 -13.95 13.65 1.25
C PHE A 225 -12.58 13.22 0.71
N PHE A 226 -12.53 12.66 -0.49
CA PHE A 226 -11.28 12.33 -1.16
C PHE A 226 -10.38 13.57 -1.35
N ARG A 227 -10.94 14.68 -1.86
CA ARG A 227 -10.21 15.95 -2.00
C ARG A 227 -9.72 16.49 -0.66
N ASN A 228 -10.58 16.49 0.36
CA ASN A 228 -10.17 16.90 1.72
C ASN A 228 -9.01 16.05 2.26
N GLY A 229 -8.98 14.76 1.94
CA GLY A 229 -7.87 13.89 2.30
C GLY A 229 -6.56 14.29 1.60
N ILE A 230 -6.61 14.59 0.29
CA ILE A 230 -5.44 15.07 -0.47
C ILE A 230 -4.90 16.40 0.11
N GLU A 231 -5.79 17.32 0.46
CA GLU A 231 -5.42 18.65 0.96
C GLU A 231 -4.93 18.63 2.42
N SER A 232 -5.27 17.59 3.19
CA SER A 232 -4.97 17.53 4.62
C SER A 232 -3.50 17.24 4.92
N GLN A 233 -2.90 18.12 5.73
CA GLN A 233 -1.54 17.94 6.26
C GLN A 233 -1.49 17.10 7.55
N VAL A 234 -2.64 16.84 8.16
CA VAL A 234 -2.76 16.05 9.40
C VAL A 234 -3.12 14.61 9.02
N GLN A 235 -2.29 13.65 9.42
CA GLN A 235 -2.40 12.24 9.00
C GLN A 235 -3.74 11.62 9.44
N GLU A 236 -4.18 11.90 10.66
CA GLU A 236 -5.46 11.44 11.23
C GLU A 236 -6.65 12.00 10.45
N SER A 237 -6.60 13.29 10.09
CA SER A 237 -7.64 13.93 9.28
C SER A 237 -7.67 13.38 7.85
N ARG A 238 -6.49 13.13 7.25
CA ARG A 238 -6.39 12.49 5.93
C ARG A 238 -6.97 11.07 5.94
N PHE A 239 -6.60 10.26 6.93
CA PHE A 239 -7.10 8.90 7.11
C PHE A 239 -8.62 8.87 7.27
N THR A 240 -9.16 9.68 8.18
CA THR A 240 -10.60 9.75 8.43
C THR A 240 -11.38 10.26 7.21
N ALA A 241 -10.82 11.21 6.45
CA ALA A 241 -11.43 11.67 5.20
C ALA A 241 -11.54 10.54 4.17
N TYR A 242 -10.49 9.75 3.93
CA TYR A 242 -10.57 8.61 3.00
C TYR A 242 -11.53 7.52 3.47
N TRP A 243 -11.61 7.27 4.79
CA TRP A 243 -12.59 6.34 5.33
C TRP A 243 -14.02 6.84 5.10
N SER A 244 -14.30 8.11 5.39
CA SER A 244 -15.61 8.71 5.15
C SER A 244 -16.00 8.73 3.67
N ALA A 245 -15.02 8.83 2.76
CA ALA A 245 -15.28 8.67 1.33
C ALA A 245 -15.77 7.26 0.97
N LEU A 246 -15.14 6.21 1.52
CA LEU A 246 -15.58 4.82 1.36
C LEU A 246 -16.97 4.58 1.97
N GLU A 247 -17.21 5.05 3.20
CA GLU A 247 -18.53 4.96 3.84
C GLU A 247 -19.60 5.61 2.94
N SER A 248 -19.35 6.83 2.47
CA SER A 248 -20.28 7.56 1.60
C SER A 248 -20.64 6.78 0.31
N LEU A 249 -19.69 6.10 -0.32
CA LEU A 249 -19.93 5.30 -1.53
C LEU A 249 -20.69 4.00 -1.27
N THR A 250 -20.44 3.37 -0.12
CA THR A 250 -20.90 2.00 0.16
C THR A 250 -22.20 1.96 0.95
N LEU A 251 -22.62 3.09 1.52
CA LEU A 251 -23.89 3.23 2.24
C LEU A 251 -25.09 2.86 1.36
N GLY A 252 -25.92 1.92 1.83
CA GLY A 252 -27.16 1.51 1.17
C GLY A 252 -27.00 0.51 0.01
N VAL A 253 -25.79 -0.03 -0.20
CA VAL A 253 -25.57 -1.10 -1.20
C VAL A 253 -26.04 -2.46 -0.68
N ALA A 254 -25.64 -2.82 0.54
CA ALA A 254 -26.00 -4.09 1.13
C ALA A 254 -27.46 -4.06 1.67
N PRO A 255 -28.25 -5.14 1.47
CA PRO A 255 -29.60 -5.22 2.01
C PRO A 255 -29.58 -5.30 3.54
N GLY A 256 -30.50 -4.59 4.19
CA GLY A 256 -30.64 -4.53 5.66
C GLY A 256 -29.83 -3.41 6.31
N THR A 257 -29.60 -3.53 7.61
CA THR A 257 -28.73 -2.64 8.42
C THR A 257 -27.47 -3.41 8.83
N PRO A 258 -26.50 -3.60 7.92
CA PRO A 258 -25.21 -4.18 8.28
C PRO A 258 -24.53 -3.37 9.40
N SER A 259 -23.65 -4.00 10.18
CA SER A 259 -22.82 -3.28 11.16
C SER A 259 -22.00 -2.18 10.48
N HIS A 260 -21.51 -1.21 11.27
CA HIS A 260 -20.91 0.02 10.75
C HIS A 260 -19.74 -0.22 9.77
N GLU A 261 -18.98 -1.28 9.88
CA GLU A 261 -17.88 -1.60 8.96
C GLU A 261 -18.27 -2.58 7.84
N GLN A 262 -19.28 -3.42 8.08
CA GLN A 262 -19.59 -4.55 7.20
C GLN A 262 -20.11 -4.08 5.83
N HIS A 263 -20.76 -2.91 5.77
CA HIS A 263 -21.20 -2.32 4.50
C HIS A 263 -20.00 -1.88 3.64
N VAL A 264 -18.94 -1.35 4.24
CA VAL A 264 -17.70 -1.01 3.53
C VAL A 264 -17.03 -2.29 3.05
N ILE A 265 -16.83 -3.26 3.94
CA ILE A 265 -16.14 -4.52 3.63
C ILE A 265 -16.85 -5.30 2.51
N GLY A 266 -18.17 -5.44 2.61
CA GLY A 266 -18.98 -6.17 1.64
C GLY A 266 -18.95 -5.59 0.23
N VAL A 267 -18.64 -4.30 0.08
CA VAL A 267 -18.54 -3.63 -1.23
C VAL A 267 -17.09 -3.55 -1.72
N VAL A 268 -16.16 -3.17 -0.83
CA VAL A 268 -14.76 -2.96 -1.21
C VAL A 268 -14.06 -4.28 -1.55
N ALA A 269 -14.29 -5.36 -0.80
CA ALA A 269 -13.58 -6.62 -1.03
C ALA A 269 -13.84 -7.22 -2.43
N PRO A 270 -15.09 -7.31 -2.95
CA PRO A 270 -15.34 -7.75 -4.32
C PRO A 270 -14.68 -6.87 -5.39
N CYS A 271 -14.66 -5.55 -5.20
CA CYS A 271 -13.96 -4.63 -6.10
C CYS A 271 -12.46 -4.96 -6.17
N MET A 272 -11.84 -5.21 -5.01
CA MET A 272 -10.41 -5.54 -4.91
C MET A 272 -10.08 -6.90 -5.52
N VAL A 273 -10.96 -7.90 -5.37
CA VAL A 273 -10.78 -9.23 -5.95
C VAL A 273 -10.71 -9.18 -7.46
N LEU A 274 -11.68 -8.52 -8.09
CA LEU A 274 -11.72 -8.40 -9.56
C LEU A 274 -10.51 -7.62 -10.11
N ASP A 275 -10.05 -6.62 -9.36
CA ASP A 275 -8.91 -5.79 -9.74
C ASP A 275 -7.55 -6.47 -9.51
N TYR A 276 -7.49 -7.53 -8.69
CA TYR A 276 -6.24 -8.24 -8.39
C TYR A 276 -5.54 -8.76 -9.66
N VAL A 277 -6.26 -9.53 -10.48
CA VAL A 277 -5.70 -10.14 -11.70
C VAL A 277 -5.33 -9.08 -12.71
N VAL A 278 -6.18 -8.06 -12.86
CA VAL A 278 -5.93 -6.89 -13.70
C VAL A 278 -4.59 -6.25 -13.34
N LYS A 279 -4.38 -5.89 -12.06
CA LYS A 279 -3.12 -5.30 -11.57
C LYS A 279 -1.89 -6.19 -11.78
N GLN A 280 -1.99 -7.51 -11.58
CA GLN A 280 -0.87 -8.42 -11.83
C GLN A 280 -0.48 -8.44 -13.31
N LEU A 281 -1.46 -8.55 -14.21
CA LEU A 281 -1.22 -8.61 -15.66
C LEU A 281 -0.70 -7.28 -16.22
N PHE A 282 -1.23 -6.15 -15.75
CA PHE A 282 -0.67 -4.84 -16.09
C PHE A 282 0.78 -4.68 -15.62
N SER A 283 1.09 -5.15 -14.40
CA SER A 283 2.45 -5.09 -13.86
C SER A 283 3.41 -5.93 -14.70
N LEU A 284 3.00 -7.16 -15.07
CA LEU A 284 3.76 -8.00 -15.99
C LEU A 284 3.98 -7.28 -17.33
N ARG A 285 2.92 -6.75 -17.94
CA ARG A 285 2.99 -6.01 -19.21
C ARG A 285 3.99 -4.86 -19.15
N LYS A 286 3.98 -4.06 -18.08
CA LYS A 286 4.94 -2.97 -17.87
C LYS A 286 6.38 -3.47 -17.78
N VAL A 287 6.62 -4.54 -17.03
CA VAL A 287 7.96 -5.14 -16.90
C VAL A 287 8.47 -5.67 -18.24
N LEU A 288 7.62 -6.35 -19.01
CA LEU A 288 8.00 -6.84 -20.34
C LEU A 288 8.33 -5.68 -21.30
N ARG A 289 7.56 -4.58 -21.27
CA ARG A 289 7.88 -3.37 -22.06
C ARG A 289 9.18 -2.71 -21.63
N PHE A 290 9.51 -2.75 -20.35
CA PHE A 290 10.79 -2.25 -19.85
C PHE A 290 11.95 -3.08 -20.39
N ILE A 291 11.86 -4.41 -20.29
CA ILE A 291 12.89 -5.33 -20.81
C ILE A 291 13.10 -5.15 -22.32
N LEU A 292 12.02 -4.98 -23.09
CA LEU A 292 12.12 -4.74 -24.54
C LEU A 292 12.86 -3.45 -24.92
N ARG A 293 13.00 -2.48 -24.00
CA ARG A 293 13.78 -1.26 -24.23
C ARG A 293 15.27 -1.45 -23.94
N GLU A 294 15.66 -2.51 -23.24
CA GLU A 294 17.06 -2.78 -22.92
C GLU A 294 17.80 -3.38 -24.12
N PRO A 295 18.92 -2.79 -24.55
CA PRO A 295 19.71 -3.32 -25.67
C PRO A 295 20.21 -4.75 -25.38
N GLY A 296 20.06 -5.66 -26.35
CA GLY A 296 20.63 -7.01 -26.27
C GLY A 296 19.76 -8.06 -25.56
N HIS A 297 18.55 -7.70 -25.11
CA HIS A 297 17.62 -8.63 -24.47
C HIS A 297 16.24 -8.70 -25.15
N PRO A 298 16.16 -9.00 -26.46
CA PRO A 298 14.88 -9.10 -27.14
C PRO A 298 14.08 -10.32 -26.64
N LEU A 299 12.79 -10.12 -26.40
CA LEU A 299 11.86 -11.25 -26.26
C LEU A 299 11.71 -11.93 -27.64
N ARG A 300 11.60 -13.25 -27.68
CA ARG A 300 11.33 -14.00 -28.92
C ARG A 300 10.02 -13.59 -29.58
N THR A 301 9.05 -13.19 -28.75
CA THR A 301 7.75 -12.69 -29.18
C THR A 301 7.50 -11.32 -28.55
N PRO A 302 8.01 -10.22 -29.15
CA PRO A 302 7.87 -8.88 -28.60
C PRO A 302 6.41 -8.43 -28.43
N GLU A 303 5.50 -8.98 -29.22
CA GLU A 303 4.07 -8.64 -29.20
C GLU A 303 3.41 -9.00 -27.86
N ILE A 304 4.01 -9.90 -27.06
CA ILE A 304 3.51 -10.29 -25.72
C ILE A 304 3.29 -9.06 -24.83
N ALA A 305 4.18 -8.07 -24.94
CA ALA A 305 4.12 -6.83 -24.14
C ALA A 305 2.98 -5.87 -24.55
N SER A 306 2.27 -6.19 -25.63
CA SER A 306 1.15 -5.41 -26.17
C SER A 306 -0.16 -6.19 -26.19
N LEU A 307 -0.17 -7.45 -25.77
CA LEU A 307 -1.38 -8.26 -25.74
C LEU A 307 -2.45 -7.63 -24.82
N PRO A 308 -3.74 -7.75 -25.20
CA PRO A 308 -4.87 -7.54 -24.29
C PRO A 308 -4.75 -8.46 -23.07
N LEU A 309 -5.28 -8.03 -21.92
CA LEU A 309 -5.09 -8.76 -20.66
C LEU A 309 -5.64 -10.19 -20.71
N GLY A 310 -6.79 -10.43 -21.35
CA GLY A 310 -7.34 -11.78 -21.49
C GLY A 310 -6.45 -12.70 -22.33
N GLN A 311 -5.79 -12.17 -23.37
CA GLN A 311 -4.83 -12.93 -24.19
C GLN A 311 -3.54 -13.19 -23.42
N LEU A 312 -3.05 -12.21 -22.65
CA LEU A 312 -1.88 -12.38 -21.78
C LEU A 312 -2.17 -13.43 -20.69
N TYR A 313 -3.37 -13.42 -20.11
CA TYR A 313 -3.81 -14.45 -19.17
C TYR A 313 -3.86 -15.83 -19.83
N ALA A 314 -4.42 -15.95 -21.04
CA ALA A 314 -4.47 -17.22 -21.77
C ALA A 314 -3.07 -17.74 -22.10
N LEU A 315 -2.12 -16.87 -22.47
CA LEU A 315 -0.72 -17.23 -22.68
C LEU A 315 -0.09 -17.83 -21.43
N LEU A 316 -0.38 -17.28 -20.25
CA LEU A 316 0.12 -17.77 -18.96
C LEU A 316 -0.47 -19.12 -18.54
N LYS A 317 -1.53 -19.60 -19.22
CA LYS A 317 -2.07 -20.95 -19.04
C LYS A 317 -1.35 -21.99 -19.90
N ASP A 318 -0.76 -21.56 -21.01
CA ASP A 318 -0.05 -22.42 -21.93
C ASP A 318 1.37 -22.69 -21.43
N ALA A 319 1.63 -23.93 -21.03
CA ALA A 319 2.90 -24.34 -20.47
C ALA A 319 4.07 -24.18 -21.46
N ASP A 320 3.83 -24.33 -22.77
CA ASP A 320 4.87 -24.17 -23.79
C ASP A 320 5.24 -22.71 -23.94
N ARG A 321 4.25 -21.83 -24.06
CA ARG A 321 4.46 -20.38 -24.15
C ARG A 321 5.10 -19.79 -22.90
N VAL A 322 4.72 -20.30 -21.72
CA VAL A 322 5.35 -19.90 -20.46
C VAL A 322 6.82 -20.34 -20.42
N ARG A 323 7.17 -21.52 -20.95
CA ARG A 323 8.58 -21.96 -21.05
C ARG A 323 9.40 -21.11 -22.01
N GLU A 324 8.82 -20.73 -23.16
CA GLU A 324 9.44 -19.78 -24.09
C GLU A 324 9.75 -18.45 -23.39
N LEU A 325 8.75 -17.85 -22.73
CA LEU A 325 8.91 -16.59 -22.01
C LEU A 325 9.93 -16.69 -20.87
N GLN A 326 9.97 -17.81 -20.14
CA GLN A 326 10.98 -18.01 -19.09
C GLN A 326 12.40 -18.09 -19.64
N THR A 327 12.58 -18.65 -20.84
CA THR A 327 13.88 -18.69 -21.51
C THR A 327 14.36 -17.27 -21.84
N ASP A 328 13.46 -16.42 -22.33
CA ASP A 328 13.76 -15.01 -22.61
C ASP A 328 14.11 -14.22 -21.35
N LEU A 329 13.58 -14.64 -20.20
CA LEU A 329 13.78 -13.99 -18.89
C LEU A 329 14.97 -14.53 -18.10
N GLN A 330 15.84 -15.37 -18.69
CA GLN A 330 16.97 -15.99 -17.99
C GLN A 330 17.94 -14.96 -17.36
N HIS A 331 18.09 -13.78 -17.97
CA HIS A 331 18.92 -12.68 -17.44
C HIS A 331 18.22 -11.85 -16.35
N PHE A 332 16.93 -12.11 -16.11
CA PHE A 332 16.10 -11.40 -15.14
C PHE A 332 15.52 -12.38 -14.11
N PRO A 333 16.35 -12.97 -13.23
CA PRO A 333 15.95 -14.08 -12.35
C PRO A 333 14.74 -13.76 -11.47
N TYR A 334 14.67 -12.54 -10.93
CA TYR A 334 13.51 -12.12 -10.13
C TYR A 334 12.23 -12.01 -10.97
N VAL A 335 12.32 -11.46 -12.18
CA VAL A 335 11.18 -11.37 -13.10
C VAL A 335 10.71 -12.77 -13.50
N MET A 336 11.65 -13.67 -13.84
CA MET A 336 11.38 -15.06 -14.14
C MET A 336 10.65 -15.77 -12.97
N TYR A 337 11.13 -15.61 -11.72
CA TYR A 337 10.45 -16.14 -10.53
C TYR A 337 9.02 -15.60 -10.39
N ARG A 338 8.81 -14.29 -10.62
CA ARG A 338 7.48 -13.67 -10.57
C ARG A 338 6.55 -14.19 -11.67
N VAL A 339 7.05 -14.40 -12.88
CA VAL A 339 6.30 -15.00 -14.00
C VAL A 339 5.94 -16.45 -13.69
N ARG A 340 6.86 -17.26 -13.16
CA ARG A 340 6.57 -18.64 -12.71
C ARG A 340 5.43 -18.68 -11.70
N LYS A 341 5.49 -17.82 -10.68
CA LYS A 341 4.45 -17.73 -9.65
C LYS A 341 3.09 -17.32 -10.23
N LEU A 342 3.08 -16.37 -11.15
CA LEU A 342 1.86 -15.91 -11.82
C LEU A 342 1.28 -16.97 -12.77
N ALA A 343 2.11 -17.61 -13.59
CA ALA A 343 1.71 -18.72 -14.44
C ALA A 343 1.16 -19.89 -13.60
N GLY A 344 1.78 -20.19 -12.46
CA GLY A 344 1.33 -21.23 -11.54
C GLY A 344 -0.10 -21.01 -11.00
N ILE A 345 -0.51 -19.76 -10.77
CA ILE A 345 -1.89 -19.43 -10.37
C ILE A 345 -2.86 -19.38 -11.56
N CYS A 346 -2.38 -19.02 -12.75
CA CYS A 346 -3.18 -19.03 -13.98
C CYS A 346 -3.42 -20.45 -14.52
N ALA A 347 -2.53 -21.40 -14.24
CA ALA A 347 -2.51 -22.74 -14.84
C ALA A 347 -3.83 -23.52 -14.76
N SER A 348 -4.68 -23.24 -13.77
CA SER A 348 -6.00 -23.87 -13.65
C SER A 348 -7.01 -22.93 -13.01
N PRO A 349 -8.30 -22.99 -13.38
CA PRO A 349 -9.36 -22.20 -12.74
C PRO A 349 -9.42 -22.35 -11.21
N GLU A 350 -9.18 -23.55 -10.69
CA GLU A 350 -9.18 -23.84 -9.25
C GLU A 350 -8.10 -23.06 -8.50
N LYS A 351 -6.84 -23.12 -8.95
CA LYS A 351 -5.75 -22.34 -8.36
C LYS A 351 -6.01 -20.83 -8.41
N MET A 352 -6.65 -20.35 -9.47
CA MET A 352 -7.06 -18.95 -9.56
C MET A 352 -8.15 -18.63 -8.53
N ALA A 353 -9.18 -19.47 -8.38
CA ALA A 353 -10.22 -19.31 -7.36
C ALA A 353 -9.62 -19.26 -5.95
N ASP A 354 -8.73 -20.21 -5.62
CA ASP A 354 -8.07 -20.27 -4.31
C ASP A 354 -7.26 -19.00 -4.07
N LYS A 355 -6.54 -18.53 -5.09
CA LYS A 355 -5.74 -17.31 -4.97
C LYS A 355 -6.60 -16.06 -4.74
N LEU A 356 -7.71 -15.95 -5.46
CA LEU A 356 -8.68 -14.86 -5.30
C LEU A 356 -9.36 -14.91 -3.94
N GLY A 357 -9.70 -16.11 -3.44
CA GLY A 357 -10.27 -16.31 -2.10
C GLY A 357 -9.30 -15.86 -1.00
N GLN A 358 -8.04 -16.29 -1.06
CA GLN A 358 -6.99 -15.82 -0.15
C GLN A 358 -6.78 -14.29 -0.22
N HIS A 359 -6.89 -13.70 -1.42
CA HIS A 359 -6.79 -12.26 -1.58
C HIS A 359 -7.98 -11.54 -0.93
N ALA A 360 -9.20 -12.04 -1.13
CA ALA A 360 -10.42 -11.52 -0.52
C ALA A 360 -10.30 -11.52 1.01
N GLU A 361 -9.90 -12.66 1.60
CA GLU A 361 -9.68 -12.76 3.05
C GLU A 361 -8.64 -11.77 3.55
N LYS A 362 -7.53 -11.60 2.83
CA LYS A 362 -6.49 -10.63 3.20
C LYS A 362 -7.02 -9.20 3.19
N VAL A 363 -7.76 -8.82 2.15
CA VAL A 363 -8.38 -7.49 2.02
C VAL A 363 -9.37 -7.27 3.16
N THR A 364 -10.24 -8.24 3.44
CA THR A 364 -11.20 -8.18 4.55
C THR A 364 -10.51 -7.96 5.89
N ARG A 365 -9.46 -8.75 6.20
CA ARG A 365 -8.67 -8.56 7.44
C ARG A 365 -8.01 -7.19 7.51
N HIS A 366 -7.51 -6.68 6.39
CA HIS A 366 -6.95 -5.33 6.32
C HIS A 366 -8.01 -4.25 6.58
N LEU A 367 -9.19 -4.36 5.98
CA LEU A 367 -10.29 -3.41 6.18
C LEU A 367 -10.78 -3.40 7.64
N HIS A 368 -10.86 -4.57 8.30
CA HIS A 368 -11.14 -4.62 9.74
C HIS A 368 -10.08 -3.86 10.56
N ARG A 369 -8.79 -3.99 10.24
CA ARG A 369 -7.72 -3.24 10.92
C ARG A 369 -7.84 -1.74 10.70
N LEU A 370 -8.17 -1.32 9.47
CA LEU A 370 -8.39 0.09 9.14
C LEU A 370 -9.60 0.66 9.90
N TYR A 371 -10.68 -0.12 10.04
CA TYR A 371 -11.83 0.26 10.85
C TYR A 371 -11.49 0.44 12.34
N LEU A 372 -10.71 -0.49 12.92
CA LEU A 372 -10.26 -0.36 14.31
C LEU A 372 -9.41 0.89 14.52
N LEU A 373 -8.52 1.20 13.56
CA LEU A 373 -7.75 2.45 13.61
C LEU A 373 -8.66 3.68 13.49
N ARG A 374 -9.63 3.68 12.57
CA ARG A 374 -10.62 4.76 12.45
C ARG A 374 -11.32 5.01 13.78
N ASN A 375 -11.79 3.96 14.45
CA ASN A 375 -12.45 4.08 15.74
C ASN A 375 -11.50 4.58 16.83
N THR A 376 -10.24 4.16 16.81
CA THR A 376 -9.22 4.65 17.75
C THR A 376 -8.95 6.15 17.57
N ILE A 377 -8.83 6.62 16.32
CA ILE A 377 -8.67 8.05 16.01
C ILE A 377 -9.90 8.84 16.46
N VAL A 378 -11.10 8.39 16.11
CA VAL A 378 -12.35 9.13 16.38
C VAL A 378 -12.73 9.11 17.86
N HIS A 379 -12.57 7.99 18.56
CA HIS A 379 -13.05 7.83 19.93
C HIS A 379 -11.98 8.04 21.00
N ASN A 380 -10.72 7.69 20.70
CA ASN A 380 -9.64 7.73 21.68
C ASN A 380 -8.59 8.81 21.37
N ALA A 381 -8.78 9.59 20.29
CA ALA A 381 -7.76 10.49 19.74
C ALA A 381 -6.39 9.80 19.56
N GLY A 382 -6.39 8.47 19.39
CA GLY A 382 -5.18 7.67 19.31
C GLY A 382 -4.68 7.58 17.87
N THR A 383 -3.36 7.58 17.71
CA THR A 383 -2.70 7.42 16.41
C THR A 383 -1.99 6.07 16.29
N SER A 384 -1.47 5.77 15.10
CA SER A 384 -0.63 4.60 14.86
C SER A 384 0.74 5.06 14.36
N PRO A 385 1.86 4.47 14.83
CA PRO A 385 3.18 4.68 14.23
C PRO A 385 3.25 4.34 12.74
N HIS A 386 2.26 3.62 12.22
CA HIS A 386 2.16 3.19 10.82
C HIS A 386 0.99 3.88 10.08
N ILE A 387 0.45 4.98 10.62
CA ILE A 387 -0.72 5.66 10.04
C ILE A 387 -0.49 6.07 8.58
N ASP A 388 0.73 6.46 8.19
CA ASP A 388 1.04 6.76 6.78
C ASP A 388 0.79 5.56 5.87
N LEU A 389 1.38 4.41 6.18
CA LEU A 389 1.20 3.19 5.40
C LEU A 389 -0.26 2.76 5.36
N LEU A 390 -0.97 2.87 6.49
CA LEU A 390 -2.39 2.52 6.57
C LEU A 390 -3.25 3.48 5.77
N THR A 391 -2.92 4.78 5.76
CA THR A 391 -3.58 5.81 4.97
C THR A 391 -3.41 5.58 3.48
N VAL A 392 -2.21 5.23 3.04
CA VAL A 392 -1.92 4.90 1.64
C VAL A 392 -2.66 3.65 1.18
N ASN A 393 -2.72 2.62 2.03
CA ASN A 393 -3.53 1.43 1.74
C ASN A 393 -5.03 1.78 1.65
N LEU A 394 -5.52 2.65 2.53
CA LEU A 394 -6.89 3.13 2.51
C LEU A 394 -7.20 3.94 1.25
N GLU A 395 -6.30 4.83 0.83
CA GLU A 395 -6.40 5.55 -0.43
C GLU A 395 -6.43 4.59 -1.62
N HIS A 396 -5.58 3.56 -1.61
CA HIS A 396 -5.56 2.52 -2.63
C HIS A 396 -6.91 1.79 -2.74
N TYR A 397 -7.50 1.42 -1.60
CA TYR A 397 -8.83 0.80 -1.57
C TYR A 397 -9.91 1.73 -2.12
N LEU A 398 -9.91 3.00 -1.70
CA LEU A 398 -10.85 4.01 -2.19
C LEU A 398 -10.76 4.20 -3.71
N ARG A 399 -9.55 4.38 -4.25
CA ARG A 399 -9.32 4.53 -5.69
C ARG A 399 -9.75 3.30 -6.47
N ALA A 400 -9.46 2.10 -5.96
CA ALA A 400 -9.88 0.85 -6.59
C ALA A 400 -11.41 0.69 -6.58
N THR A 401 -12.09 1.08 -5.50
CA THR A 401 -13.56 1.08 -5.41
C THR A 401 -14.18 2.07 -6.40
N ILE A 402 -13.63 3.29 -6.52
CA ILE A 402 -14.06 4.27 -7.53
C ILE A 402 -13.80 3.74 -8.95
N SER A 403 -12.66 3.09 -9.18
CA SER A 403 -12.34 2.48 -10.47
C SER A 403 -13.30 1.36 -10.83
N ALA A 404 -13.70 0.53 -9.85
CA ALA A 404 -14.69 -0.52 -10.05
C ALA A 404 -16.07 0.05 -10.40
N LEU A 405 -16.51 1.10 -9.70
CA LEU A 405 -17.73 1.85 -10.05
C LEU A 405 -17.68 2.32 -11.50
N PHE A 406 -16.61 3.01 -11.88
CA PHE A 406 -16.38 3.49 -13.24
C PHE A 406 -16.45 2.36 -14.28
N ASN A 407 -15.68 1.29 -14.08
CA ASN A 407 -15.60 0.18 -15.03
C ASN A 407 -16.97 -0.51 -15.21
N ILE A 408 -17.75 -0.68 -14.14
CA ILE A 408 -19.10 -1.27 -14.23
C ILE A 408 -20.04 -0.38 -15.04
N VAL A 409 -20.01 0.94 -14.86
CA VAL A 409 -20.84 1.86 -15.66
C VAL A 409 -20.45 1.85 -17.14
N VAL A 410 -19.15 1.72 -17.45
CA VAL A 410 -18.67 1.58 -18.83
C VAL A 410 -19.13 0.27 -19.46
N ILE A 411 -19.00 -0.85 -18.75
CA ILE A 411 -19.40 -2.19 -19.22
C ILE A 411 -20.92 -2.30 -19.35
N HIS A 412 -21.66 -1.64 -18.46
CA HIS A 412 -23.11 -1.69 -18.40
C HIS A 412 -23.72 -0.27 -18.42
N PRO A 413 -23.94 0.31 -19.61
CA PRO A 413 -24.47 1.66 -19.75
C PRO A 413 -25.88 1.89 -19.17
N THR A 414 -26.61 0.82 -18.82
CA THR A 414 -27.93 0.90 -18.18
C THR A 414 -27.87 1.16 -16.68
N VAL A 415 -26.68 1.09 -16.08
CA VAL A 415 -26.49 1.37 -14.66
C VAL A 415 -26.70 2.85 -14.39
N SER A 416 -27.63 3.16 -13.49
CA SER A 416 -28.04 4.54 -13.21
C SER A 416 -27.75 4.98 -11.77
N THR A 417 -27.21 4.11 -10.91
CA THR A 417 -26.86 4.46 -9.53
C THR A 417 -25.55 3.80 -9.10
N ALA A 418 -24.88 4.39 -8.09
CA ALA A 418 -23.68 3.79 -7.51
C ALA A 418 -24.00 2.46 -6.81
N GLU A 419 -25.17 2.37 -6.17
CA GLU A 419 -25.63 1.17 -5.48
C GLU A 419 -25.85 0.00 -6.44
N GLU A 420 -26.50 0.27 -7.57
CA GLU A 420 -26.66 -0.71 -8.64
C GLU A 420 -25.30 -1.15 -9.21
N ALA A 421 -24.38 -0.21 -9.43
CA ALA A 421 -23.05 -0.52 -9.92
C ALA A 421 -22.29 -1.46 -8.96
N PHE A 422 -22.32 -1.18 -7.66
CA PHE A 422 -21.65 -2.02 -6.67
C PHE A 422 -22.34 -3.38 -6.49
N THR A 423 -23.67 -3.43 -6.58
CA THR A 423 -24.42 -4.70 -6.59
C THR A 423 -24.02 -5.56 -7.80
N ARG A 424 -23.87 -4.95 -8.98
CA ARG A 424 -23.39 -5.65 -10.18
C ARG A 424 -21.93 -6.08 -10.05
N CYS A 425 -21.08 -5.28 -9.40
CA CYS A 425 -19.70 -5.66 -9.09
C CYS A 425 -19.65 -6.91 -8.19
N GLN A 426 -20.44 -6.92 -7.12
CA GLN A 426 -20.60 -8.09 -6.23
C GLN A 426 -21.06 -9.32 -7.00
N PHE A 427 -22.12 -9.18 -7.81
CA PHE A 427 -22.64 -10.26 -8.65
C PHE A 427 -21.60 -10.78 -9.64
N THR A 428 -20.81 -9.89 -10.24
CA THR A 428 -19.74 -10.24 -11.18
C THR A 428 -18.62 -11.01 -10.48
N SER A 429 -18.17 -10.55 -9.31
CA SER A 429 -17.16 -11.24 -8.50
C SER A 429 -17.63 -12.64 -8.10
N GLU A 430 -18.85 -12.77 -7.57
CA GLU A 430 -19.44 -14.05 -7.19
C GLU A 430 -19.59 -14.99 -8.39
N SER A 431 -20.02 -14.43 -9.53
CA SER A 431 -20.13 -15.13 -10.80
C SER A 431 -18.81 -15.69 -11.31
N VAL A 432 -17.72 -14.92 -11.17
CA VAL A 432 -16.36 -15.37 -11.50
C VAL A 432 -15.93 -16.49 -10.55
N PHE A 433 -16.13 -16.33 -9.24
CA PHE A 433 -15.79 -17.36 -8.27
C PHE A 433 -16.50 -18.69 -8.53
N ARG A 434 -17.81 -18.66 -8.80
CA ARG A 434 -18.59 -19.88 -9.07
C ARG A 434 -18.18 -20.58 -10.37
N GLU A 435 -17.73 -19.84 -11.37
CA GLU A 435 -17.25 -20.44 -12.61
C GLU A 435 -15.87 -21.10 -12.44
N LEU A 436 -14.97 -20.40 -11.72
CA LEU A 436 -13.64 -20.90 -11.42
C LEU A 436 -13.69 -22.11 -10.45
N ASN A 437 -14.59 -22.05 -9.47
CA ASN A 437 -14.84 -23.10 -8.49
C ASN A 437 -16.35 -23.22 -8.17
N PRO A 438 -17.05 -24.19 -8.79
CA PRO A 438 -18.48 -24.43 -8.55
C PRO A 438 -18.86 -24.78 -7.11
N LEU A 439 -17.90 -25.10 -6.25
CA LEU A 439 -18.12 -25.36 -4.82
C LEU A 439 -18.14 -24.07 -3.98
N HIS A 440 -17.82 -22.92 -4.58
CA HIS A 440 -17.76 -21.64 -3.89
C HIS A 440 -19.12 -21.24 -3.27
N GLY A 441 -19.10 -20.83 -2.01
CA GLY A 441 -20.28 -20.36 -1.28
C GLY A 441 -21.28 -21.44 -0.86
N ILE A 442 -21.00 -22.72 -1.13
CA ILE A 442 -21.90 -23.83 -0.78
C ILE A 442 -21.63 -24.31 0.65
N THR A 443 -22.62 -24.11 1.53
CA THR A 443 -22.56 -24.53 2.94
C THR A 443 -23.24 -25.88 3.18
N GLU A 444 -24.20 -26.25 2.34
CA GLU A 444 -24.95 -27.50 2.48
C GLU A 444 -24.12 -28.72 2.03
N LYS A 445 -23.75 -29.58 2.99
CA LYS A 445 -22.89 -30.75 2.75
C LYS A 445 -23.39 -31.70 1.65
N LYS A 446 -24.73 -31.87 1.54
CA LYS A 446 -25.33 -32.73 0.50
C LYS A 446 -25.09 -32.16 -0.90
N VAL A 447 -25.34 -30.86 -1.08
CA VAL A 447 -25.14 -30.15 -2.35
C VAL A 447 -23.65 -30.12 -2.71
N TYR A 448 -22.79 -29.82 -1.74
CA TYR A 448 -21.34 -29.84 -1.92
C TYR A 448 -20.86 -31.20 -2.44
N THR A 449 -21.26 -32.29 -1.79
CA THR A 449 -20.83 -33.65 -2.16
C THR A 449 -21.34 -34.03 -3.55
N ALA A 450 -22.56 -33.61 -3.92
CA ALA A 450 -23.12 -33.87 -5.24
C ALA A 450 -22.31 -33.16 -6.35
N ILE A 451 -21.98 -31.89 -6.17
CA ILE A 451 -21.20 -31.11 -7.14
C ILE A 451 -19.75 -31.60 -7.20
N ASP A 452 -19.13 -31.93 -6.07
CA ASP A 452 -17.78 -32.51 -6.03
C ASP A 452 -17.71 -33.84 -6.78
N ASN A 453 -18.73 -34.69 -6.65
CA ASN A 453 -18.85 -35.92 -7.44
C ASN A 453 -19.02 -35.62 -8.94
N GLN A 454 -19.81 -34.62 -9.32
CA GLN A 454 -19.95 -34.21 -10.72
C GLN A 454 -18.64 -33.68 -11.32
N LEU A 455 -17.85 -32.95 -10.54
CA LEU A 455 -16.52 -32.48 -10.94
C LEU A 455 -15.53 -33.64 -11.12
N LYS A 456 -15.51 -34.60 -10.18
CA LYS A 456 -14.65 -35.80 -10.26
C LYS A 456 -15.02 -36.72 -11.43
N ASN A 457 -16.31 -36.82 -11.73
CA ASN A 457 -16.83 -37.64 -12.82
C ASN A 457 -16.79 -36.91 -14.18
N GLY A 458 -16.30 -35.67 -14.23
CA GLY A 458 -16.19 -34.87 -15.46
C GLY A 458 -17.51 -34.39 -16.05
N THR A 459 -18.63 -34.55 -15.33
CA THR A 459 -19.96 -34.10 -15.78
C THR A 459 -20.12 -32.58 -15.67
N LEU A 460 -19.34 -31.96 -14.78
CA LEU A 460 -19.22 -30.51 -14.63
C LEU A 460 -17.75 -30.12 -14.82
N SER A 461 -17.48 -29.07 -15.61
CA SER A 461 -16.13 -28.55 -15.83
C SER A 461 -15.98 -27.15 -15.25
N ARG A 462 -14.81 -26.87 -14.67
CA ARG A 462 -14.41 -25.51 -14.27
C ARG A 462 -14.08 -24.68 -15.51
N SER A 463 -14.36 -23.38 -15.48
CA SER A 463 -14.09 -22.45 -16.59
C SER A 463 -13.63 -21.09 -16.06
N ASP A 464 -12.96 -20.32 -16.90
CA ASP A 464 -12.51 -18.96 -16.61
C ASP A 464 -12.96 -17.94 -17.66
N ALA A 465 -14.01 -18.25 -18.41
CA ALA A 465 -14.51 -17.41 -19.49
C ALA A 465 -15.00 -16.04 -19.00
N ARG A 466 -15.69 -15.97 -17.85
CA ARG A 466 -16.11 -14.67 -17.28
C ARG A 466 -14.93 -13.85 -16.77
N LEU A 467 -13.91 -14.51 -16.21
CA LEU A 467 -12.67 -13.81 -15.84
C LEU A 467 -11.98 -13.24 -17.09
N ILE A 468 -11.86 -14.01 -18.17
CA ILE A 468 -11.28 -13.54 -19.43
C ILE A 468 -12.10 -12.38 -20.02
N ALA A 469 -13.44 -12.48 -20.00
CA ALA A 469 -14.32 -11.41 -20.46
C ALA A 469 -14.12 -10.13 -19.64
N TRP A 470 -14.04 -10.25 -18.31
CA TRP A 470 -13.71 -9.13 -17.41
C TRP A 470 -12.35 -8.53 -17.75
N LEU A 471 -11.31 -9.35 -17.91
CA LEU A 471 -9.97 -8.89 -18.27
C LEU A 471 -9.94 -8.15 -19.62
N ASN A 472 -10.70 -8.62 -20.61
CA ASN A 472 -10.78 -7.98 -21.92
C ASN A 472 -11.53 -6.63 -21.91
N ALA A 473 -12.36 -6.38 -20.90
CA ALA A 473 -12.98 -5.07 -20.70
C ALA A 473 -11.99 -4.01 -20.19
N HIS A 474 -10.81 -4.42 -19.72
CA HIS A 474 -9.73 -3.52 -19.31
C HIS A 474 -8.64 -3.45 -20.41
N HIS A 475 -8.40 -2.25 -20.93
CA HIS A 475 -7.44 -1.99 -22.03
C HIS A 475 -5.97 -1.91 -21.55
#